data_AF-A0A7C5J2W4-F1
#
_entry.id   AF-A0A7C5J2W4-F1
#
_cell.length_a   1.000
_cell.length_b   1.000
_cell.length_c   1.000
_cell.angle_alpha   90.00
_cell.angle_beta   90.00
_cell.angle_gamma   90.00
#
_symmetry.space_group_name_H-M   'P 1'
#
loop_
_entity.id
_entity.type
_entity.pdbx_description
1 polymer ?
#
loop_
_entity_poly.entity_id
_entity_poly.type
_entity_poly.pdbx_seq_one_letter_code
_entity_poly.pdbx_strand_id
1 'polypeptide(L)'
;MRRLRAFLAAAGLTIAAGGAAAATVTTADIVAKTILALPACLDWRIDGVCLWLKCSWFKCKVRTTLRVRNYTPDAVVTVRNDLAVHPWVEASPILAASSTALSAIVGGLADGGGYIRQTGDGRRHQTYREADVLGHPLGVAQFLGALSWLTGIVCPPRTWPLFPYFNSGLDALVWRAIVPVENLYPAAWIPGLREIGSFPFNTWGPVYPRTGRVTQQDAPKANAVIAQRAGDIVTRWGQPHVYVPLGASLPGFGFRWFGNPPPLREKDPSTGKWQMLAPRTDGTCYAFGLNDSLLPLGWSDGFPTGRTDIGGDHVYNLWRPYSCCKRRGWFIGSVP
;
A
#
# COMPACT_ATOMS: atom_id res chain seq x y z
N MET A 1 18.25 -65.60 -36.65
CA MET A 1 17.15 -64.63 -36.43
C MET A 1 17.38 -63.91 -35.10
N ARG A 2 17.96 -62.69 -35.15
CA ARG A 2 18.24 -61.83 -34.00
C ARG A 2 16.94 -61.14 -33.56
N ARG A 3 16.55 -61.24 -32.28
CA ARG A 3 15.46 -60.42 -31.69
C ARG A 3 16.10 -59.28 -30.89
N LEU A 4 16.11 -58.08 -31.47
CA LEU A 4 16.37 -56.84 -30.75
C LEU A 4 15.19 -56.57 -29.80
N ARG A 5 15.47 -56.43 -28.49
CA ARG A 5 14.52 -55.85 -27.53
C ARG A 5 14.94 -54.40 -27.29
N ALA A 6 14.18 -53.46 -27.83
CA ALA A 6 14.35 -52.04 -27.56
C ALA A 6 13.83 -51.72 -26.15
N PHE A 7 14.69 -51.19 -25.29
CA PHE A 7 14.29 -50.60 -24.01
C PHE A 7 13.87 -49.15 -24.26
N LEU A 8 12.58 -48.85 -24.18
CA LEU A 8 12.05 -47.49 -24.10
C LEU A 8 12.07 -47.08 -22.62
N ALA A 9 13.04 -46.24 -22.24
CA ALA A 9 13.05 -45.57 -20.95
C ALA A 9 12.07 -44.38 -21.01
N ALA A 10 10.91 -44.52 -20.38
CA ALA A 10 9.99 -43.40 -20.18
C ALA A 10 10.55 -42.48 -19.08
N ALA A 11 11.15 -41.36 -19.47
CA ALA A 11 11.49 -40.28 -18.56
C ALA A 11 10.20 -39.57 -18.12
N GLY A 12 9.63 -39.98 -16.98
CA GLY A 12 8.52 -39.29 -16.35
C GLY A 12 8.96 -37.92 -15.84
N LEU A 13 8.45 -36.85 -16.45
CA LEU A 13 8.57 -35.49 -15.94
C LEU A 13 7.66 -35.37 -14.71
N THR A 14 8.22 -35.51 -13.51
CA THR A 14 7.53 -35.20 -12.26
C THR A 14 7.40 -33.67 -12.17
N ILE A 15 6.22 -33.17 -12.55
CA ILE A 15 5.82 -31.80 -12.19
C ILE A 15 5.67 -31.79 -10.67
N ALA A 16 6.63 -31.20 -9.98
CA ALA A 16 6.48 -30.86 -8.57
C ALA A 16 5.34 -29.85 -8.46
N ALA A 17 4.14 -30.33 -8.11
CA ALA A 17 3.08 -29.48 -7.63
C ALA A 17 3.56 -28.89 -6.29
N GLY A 18 4.20 -27.72 -6.34
CA GLY A 18 4.44 -26.92 -5.16
C GLY A 18 3.09 -26.64 -4.52
N GLY A 19 2.83 -27.27 -3.37
CA GLY A 19 1.66 -26.95 -2.57
C GLY A 19 1.67 -25.45 -2.30
N ALA A 20 0.62 -24.76 -2.69
CA ALA A 20 0.55 -23.32 -2.50
C ALA A 20 0.55 -23.04 -0.99
N ALA A 21 1.56 -22.30 -0.54
CA ALA A 21 1.69 -21.85 0.84
C ALA A 21 1.09 -20.44 0.96
N ALA A 22 0.62 -20.07 2.15
CA ALA A 22 0.25 -18.68 2.44
C ALA A 22 1.45 -17.77 2.15
N ALA A 23 1.22 -16.69 1.41
CA ALA A 23 2.27 -15.82 0.94
C ALA A 23 2.89 -15.05 2.12
N THR A 24 4.15 -15.33 2.40
CA THR A 24 4.96 -14.56 3.33
C THR A 24 5.88 -13.62 2.56
N VAL A 25 6.16 -12.45 3.14
CA VAL A 25 7.10 -11.47 2.59
C VAL A 25 8.06 -10.98 3.66
N THR A 26 9.31 -10.83 3.28
CA THR A 26 10.32 -10.15 4.10
C THR A 26 10.49 -8.70 3.68
N THR A 27 11.11 -7.90 4.54
CA THR A 27 11.47 -6.52 4.22
C THR A 27 12.41 -6.44 3.01
N ALA A 28 13.33 -7.41 2.88
CA ALA A 28 14.20 -7.54 1.74
C ALA A 28 13.42 -7.83 0.45
N ASP A 29 12.42 -8.71 0.50
CA ASP A 29 11.55 -9.00 -0.65
C ASP A 29 10.76 -7.77 -1.08
N ILE A 30 10.18 -7.03 -0.12
CA ILE A 30 9.45 -5.79 -0.39
C ILE A 30 10.38 -4.81 -1.11
N VAL A 31 11.58 -4.56 -0.57
CA VAL A 31 12.57 -3.67 -1.19
C VAL A 31 12.93 -4.13 -2.60
N ALA A 32 13.26 -5.41 -2.79
CA ALA A 32 13.63 -5.96 -4.09
C ALA A 32 12.51 -5.83 -5.13
N LYS A 33 11.28 -6.25 -4.78
CA LYS A 33 10.09 -6.14 -5.63
C LYS A 33 9.74 -4.70 -5.98
N THR A 34 9.98 -3.78 -5.05
CA THR A 34 9.76 -2.34 -5.28
C THR A 34 10.79 -1.77 -6.26
N ILE A 35 12.07 -2.13 -6.11
CA ILE A 35 13.14 -1.71 -7.02
C ILE A 35 12.87 -2.21 -8.44
N LEU A 36 12.44 -3.47 -8.58
CA LEU A 36 12.09 -4.06 -9.87
C LEU A 36 10.93 -3.33 -10.56
N ALA A 37 10.00 -2.74 -9.81
CA ALA A 37 8.87 -2.00 -10.37
C ALA A 37 9.15 -0.52 -10.64
N LEU A 38 10.30 0.02 -10.23
CA LEU A 38 10.67 1.42 -10.46
C LEU A 38 10.47 1.88 -11.91
N PRO A 39 10.87 1.14 -12.96
CA PRO A 39 10.70 1.59 -14.34
C PRO A 39 9.25 1.88 -14.72
N ALA A 40 8.29 1.12 -14.17
CA ALA A 40 6.86 1.29 -14.46
C ALA A 40 6.14 2.22 -13.47
N CYS A 41 6.66 2.35 -12.25
CA CYS A 41 5.97 3.00 -11.15
C CYS A 41 6.49 4.40 -10.82
N LEU A 42 7.77 4.68 -11.04
CA LEU A 42 8.42 5.93 -10.62
C LEU A 42 7.83 7.16 -11.30
N ASP A 43 7.47 7.06 -12.60
CA ASP A 43 6.84 8.15 -13.39
C ASP A 43 7.53 9.51 -13.13
N TRP A 44 8.82 9.51 -13.46
CA TRP A 44 9.74 10.60 -13.16
C TRP A 44 9.67 11.70 -14.22
N ARG A 45 9.58 12.95 -13.79
CA ARG A 45 9.63 14.13 -14.67
C ARG A 45 10.22 15.35 -13.98
N ILE A 46 10.68 16.29 -14.79
CA ILE A 46 11.10 17.61 -14.32
C ILE A 46 9.86 18.52 -14.25
N ASP A 47 9.68 19.20 -13.12
CA ASP A 47 8.53 20.06 -12.77
C ASP A 47 8.99 21.51 -12.50
N GLY A 48 10.22 21.84 -12.93
CA GLY A 48 10.81 23.18 -12.87
C GLY A 48 12.20 23.24 -12.23
N VAL A 49 12.53 24.39 -11.65
CA VAL A 49 13.81 24.65 -10.96
C VAL A 49 13.62 25.40 -9.64
N CYS A 50 14.51 25.15 -8.69
CA CYS A 50 14.59 25.86 -7.41
C CYS A 50 15.84 26.72 -7.33
N LEU A 51 15.68 27.93 -6.82
CA LEU A 51 16.73 28.91 -6.58
C LEU A 51 17.06 28.98 -5.09
N TRP A 52 18.34 28.90 -4.77
CA TRP A 52 18.87 28.88 -3.42
C TRP A 52 19.95 29.93 -3.25
N LEU A 53 19.97 30.62 -2.11
CA LEU A 53 21.08 31.48 -1.73
C LEU A 53 22.06 30.68 -0.88
N LYS A 54 23.28 30.49 -1.37
CA LYS A 54 24.38 29.93 -0.57
C LYS A 54 25.41 31.03 -0.30
N CYS A 55 25.45 31.50 0.93
CA CYS A 55 26.45 32.46 1.39
C CYS A 55 27.62 31.75 2.07
N SER A 56 28.84 32.14 1.69
CA SER A 56 30.01 32.02 2.56
C SER A 56 30.20 33.33 3.33
N TRP A 57 31.20 33.39 4.21
CA TRP A 57 31.49 34.59 5.01
C TRP A 57 31.64 35.88 4.20
N PHE A 58 32.09 35.78 2.94
CA PHE A 58 32.41 36.96 2.11
C PHE A 58 31.61 37.08 0.82
N LYS A 59 30.87 36.05 0.39
CA LYS A 59 30.16 36.04 -0.91
C LYS A 59 28.90 35.18 -0.86
N CYS A 60 27.81 35.68 -1.43
CA CYS A 60 26.61 34.90 -1.70
C CYS A 60 26.56 34.49 -3.18
N LYS A 61 26.22 33.22 -3.44
CA LYS A 61 26.00 32.70 -4.79
C LYS A 61 24.62 32.07 -4.88
N VAL A 62 23.88 32.43 -5.92
CA VAL A 62 22.65 31.73 -6.27
C VAL A 62 23.01 30.33 -6.80
N ARG A 63 22.36 29.30 -6.26
CA ARG A 63 22.47 27.91 -6.69
C ARG A 63 21.12 27.47 -7.23
N THR A 64 21.15 26.77 -8.35
CA THR A 64 19.95 26.21 -8.97
C THR A 64 19.94 24.70 -8.79
N THR A 65 18.78 24.13 -8.48
CA THR A 65 18.56 22.68 -8.51
C THR A 65 17.31 22.37 -9.30
N LEU A 66 17.27 21.19 -9.93
CA LEU A 66 16.06 20.70 -10.56
C LEU A 66 14.96 20.50 -9.52
N ARG A 67 13.74 20.89 -9.88
CA ARG A 67 12.50 20.46 -9.23
C ARG A 67 12.01 19.24 -9.98
N VAL A 68 11.99 18.12 -9.28
CA VAL A 68 11.60 16.83 -9.85
C VAL A 68 10.27 16.40 -9.25
N ARG A 69 9.46 15.74 -10.05
CA ARG A 69 8.24 15.07 -9.63
C ARG A 69 8.34 13.60 -9.98
N ASN A 70 8.06 12.74 -9.01
CA ASN A 70 7.99 11.30 -9.19
C ASN A 70 7.03 10.69 -8.19
N TYR A 71 6.61 9.46 -8.45
CA TYR A 71 5.93 8.63 -7.48
C TYR A 71 6.96 7.93 -6.63
N THR A 72 6.66 7.86 -5.34
CA THR A 72 7.55 7.28 -4.35
C THR A 72 6.76 6.24 -3.56
N PRO A 73 7.34 5.06 -3.28
CA PRO A 73 6.67 4.05 -2.47
C PRO A 73 6.66 4.56 -1.04
N ASP A 74 5.50 5.01 -0.59
CA ASP A 74 5.35 5.80 0.63
C ASP A 74 4.96 4.91 1.80
N ALA A 75 4.12 3.90 1.54
CA ALA A 75 3.69 2.95 2.53
C ALA A 75 3.52 1.55 1.94
N VAL A 76 3.62 0.55 2.81
CA VAL A 76 3.20 -0.82 2.56
C VAL A 76 1.87 -1.02 3.28
N VAL A 77 0.87 -1.50 2.57
CA VAL A 77 -0.46 -1.82 3.09
C VAL A 77 -0.64 -3.33 3.09
N THR A 78 -0.90 -3.89 4.26
CA THR A 78 -1.20 -5.31 4.44
C THR A 78 -2.69 -5.45 4.70
N VAL A 79 -3.34 -6.40 4.02
CA VAL A 79 -4.71 -6.80 4.30
C VAL A 79 -4.72 -8.27 4.65
N ARG A 80 -5.32 -8.61 5.79
CA ARG A 80 -5.19 -9.95 6.39
C ARG A 80 -6.48 -10.46 6.98
N ASN A 81 -6.58 -11.78 7.05
CA ASN A 81 -7.75 -12.48 7.60
C ASN A 81 -7.86 -12.38 9.12
N ASP A 82 -6.71 -12.45 9.81
CA ASP A 82 -6.62 -12.58 11.26
C ASP A 82 -5.64 -11.54 11.82
N LEU A 83 -5.97 -10.97 12.99
CA LEU A 83 -5.07 -10.09 13.72
C LEU A 83 -3.85 -10.81 14.30
N ALA A 84 -3.91 -12.13 14.50
CA ALA A 84 -2.82 -12.91 15.08
C ALA A 84 -1.71 -13.26 14.08
N VAL A 85 -2.03 -13.32 12.78
CA VAL A 85 -1.09 -13.72 11.72
C VAL A 85 -0.81 -12.53 10.82
N HIS A 86 0.46 -12.24 10.54
CA HIS A 86 0.86 -11.15 9.65
C HIS A 86 1.78 -11.69 8.55
N PRO A 87 1.45 -11.50 7.26
CA PRO A 87 2.23 -12.06 6.14
C PRO A 87 3.62 -11.43 6.00
N TRP A 88 3.80 -10.21 6.53
CA TRP A 88 5.09 -9.54 6.54
C TRP A 88 5.81 -9.78 7.88
N VAL A 89 6.90 -10.54 7.79
CA VAL A 89 7.61 -11.13 8.95
C VAL A 89 8.08 -10.07 9.95
N GLU A 90 8.78 -9.02 9.49
CA GLU A 90 9.36 -8.03 10.39
C GLU A 90 8.33 -7.02 10.92
N ALA A 91 7.18 -6.87 10.25
CA ALA A 91 6.09 -6.02 10.72
C ALA A 91 5.25 -6.66 11.83
N SER A 92 5.20 -8.00 11.88
CA SER A 92 4.46 -8.75 12.90
C SER A 92 4.79 -8.32 14.35
N PRO A 93 6.07 -8.33 14.80
CA PRO A 93 6.41 -7.91 16.16
C PRO A 93 6.19 -6.41 16.41
N ILE A 94 6.30 -5.55 15.39
CA ILE A 94 6.08 -4.10 15.50
C ILE A 94 4.61 -3.83 15.86
N LEU A 95 3.70 -4.47 15.13
CA LEU A 95 2.28 -4.29 15.34
C LEU A 95 1.81 -4.90 16.66
N ALA A 96 2.35 -6.07 17.04
CA ALA A 96 2.07 -6.69 18.34
C ALA A 96 2.50 -5.81 19.55
N ALA A 97 3.63 -5.10 19.43
CA ALA A 97 4.06 -4.15 20.46
C ALA A 97 3.13 -2.92 20.53
N SER A 98 2.67 -2.42 19.37
CA SER A 98 1.78 -1.25 19.29
C SER A 98 0.40 -1.53 19.89
N SER A 99 -0.16 -2.73 19.69
CA SER A 99 -1.42 -3.14 20.30
C SER A 99 -1.33 -3.25 21.81
N THR A 100 -0.24 -3.85 22.33
CA THR A 100 -0.03 -3.99 23.77
C THR A 100 0.10 -2.63 24.48
N ALA A 101 0.86 -1.70 23.90
CA ALA A 101 1.07 -0.37 24.47
C ALA A 101 -0.23 0.45 24.55
N LEU A 102 -1.12 0.32 23.55
CA LEU A 102 -2.42 1.01 23.56
C LEU A 102 -3.48 0.29 24.40
N SER A 103 -3.50 -1.05 24.47
CA SER A 103 -4.37 -1.80 25.39
C SER A 103 -4.19 -1.38 26.84
N ALA A 104 -2.96 -1.03 27.23
CA ALA A 104 -2.64 -0.49 28.55
C ALA A 104 -3.20 0.93 28.79
N ILE A 105 -3.39 1.73 27.72
CA ILE A 105 -3.87 3.12 27.80
C ILE A 105 -5.39 3.19 27.68
N VAL A 106 -5.99 2.38 26.82
CA VAL A 106 -7.41 2.42 26.48
C VAL A 106 -8.21 1.33 27.23
N GLY A 107 -7.60 0.66 28.22
CA GLY A 107 -8.29 -0.18 29.20
C GLY A 107 -9.02 -1.38 28.61
N GLY A 108 -8.31 -2.29 27.94
CA GLY A 108 -8.89 -3.53 27.40
C GLY A 108 -9.85 -3.33 26.23
N LEU A 109 -10.16 -2.09 25.82
CA LEU A 109 -10.88 -1.82 24.57
C LEU A 109 -10.05 -2.19 23.33
N ALA A 110 -8.72 -2.15 23.42
CA ALA A 110 -7.83 -2.71 22.40
C ALA A 110 -7.61 -4.23 22.55
N ASP A 111 -7.93 -4.82 23.72
CA ASP A 111 -8.09 -6.28 23.90
C ASP A 111 -9.49 -6.77 23.47
N GLY A 112 -10.38 -5.86 23.06
CA GLY A 112 -11.77 -6.12 22.64
C GLY A 112 -11.90 -6.73 21.25
N GLY A 113 -10.97 -7.58 20.84
CA GLY A 113 -10.90 -8.17 19.52
C GLY A 113 -10.92 -9.69 19.49
N GLY A 114 -11.65 -10.30 20.42
CA GLY A 114 -12.13 -11.67 20.20
C GLY A 114 -12.76 -11.74 18.81
N TYR A 115 -12.18 -12.58 17.96
CA TYR A 115 -12.66 -12.94 16.65
C TYR A 115 -14.15 -13.31 16.75
N ILE A 116 -15.06 -12.36 16.51
CA ILE A 116 -16.42 -12.72 16.15
C ILE A 116 -16.30 -13.21 14.71
N ARG A 117 -15.93 -14.48 14.58
CA ARG A 117 -16.39 -15.28 13.46
C ARG A 117 -17.90 -15.10 13.51
N GLN A 118 -18.46 -14.29 12.61
CA GLN A 118 -19.88 -14.41 12.29
C GLN A 118 -20.06 -15.77 11.58
N THR A 119 -19.83 -16.86 12.30
CA THR A 119 -20.42 -18.14 12.01
C THR A 119 -21.89 -18.01 12.39
N GLY A 120 -22.72 -17.65 11.42
CA GLY A 120 -24.16 -17.80 11.57
C GLY A 120 -25.04 -16.56 11.33
N ASP A 121 -24.69 -15.66 10.41
CA ASP A 121 -25.70 -14.75 9.85
C ASP A 121 -25.79 -14.97 8.34
N GLY A 122 -27.02 -14.99 7.80
CA GLY A 122 -27.36 -15.33 6.41
C GLY A 122 -26.79 -14.39 5.33
N ARG A 123 -25.81 -13.56 5.67
CA ARG A 123 -25.06 -12.66 4.79
C ARG A 123 -23.89 -13.38 4.12
N ARG A 124 -24.18 -14.42 3.34
CA ARG A 124 -23.20 -15.29 2.62
C ARG A 124 -22.21 -14.55 1.70
N HIS A 125 -22.33 -13.23 1.54
CA HIS A 125 -21.56 -12.44 0.56
C HIS A 125 -20.70 -11.31 1.15
N GLN A 126 -20.64 -11.17 2.48
CA GLN A 126 -19.79 -10.16 3.13
C GLN A 126 -18.50 -10.77 3.66
N THR A 127 -17.37 -10.20 3.25
CA THR A 127 -16.04 -10.56 3.72
C THR A 127 -15.54 -9.49 4.70
N TYR A 128 -14.93 -9.93 5.79
CA TYR A 128 -14.25 -9.06 6.75
C TYR A 128 -12.73 -9.26 6.66
N ARG A 129 -11.95 -8.18 6.72
CA ARG A 129 -10.49 -8.22 6.83
C ARG A 129 -9.97 -7.15 7.77
N GLU A 130 -8.79 -7.41 8.29
CA GLU A 130 -7.96 -6.47 9.01
C GLU A 130 -6.99 -5.79 8.04
N ALA A 131 -6.53 -4.58 8.38
CA ALA A 131 -5.63 -3.82 7.54
C ALA A 131 -4.62 -3.02 8.36
N ASP A 132 -3.38 -3.00 7.85
CA ASP A 132 -2.26 -2.32 8.48
C ASP A 132 -1.52 -1.48 7.44
N VAL A 133 -1.09 -0.28 7.83
CA VAL A 133 -0.31 0.62 6.97
C VAL A 133 0.98 0.99 7.69
N LEU A 134 2.11 0.56 7.14
CA LEU A 134 3.44 0.91 7.65
C LEU A 134 4.21 1.72 6.62
N GLY A 135 5.08 2.62 7.08
CA GLY A 135 5.96 3.37 6.20
C GLY A 135 6.91 2.45 5.43
N HIS A 136 7.16 2.78 4.17
CA HIS A 136 7.85 1.87 3.27
C HIS A 136 9.34 1.67 3.65
N PRO A 137 9.86 0.42 3.66
CA PRO A 137 11.23 0.14 4.11
C PRO A 137 12.33 0.74 3.23
N LEU A 138 12.06 1.09 1.95
CA LEU A 138 13.02 1.84 1.13
C LEU A 138 13.43 3.18 1.74
N GLY A 139 12.62 3.77 2.64
CA GLY A 139 13.05 4.95 3.38
C GLY A 139 14.25 4.67 4.31
N VAL A 140 14.56 3.42 4.65
CA VAL A 140 15.78 3.07 5.40
C VAL A 140 17.02 3.36 4.56
N ALA A 141 17.01 3.02 3.27
CA ALA A 141 18.13 3.26 2.38
C ALA A 141 18.41 4.77 2.18
N GLN A 142 17.36 5.58 2.26
CA GLN A 142 17.45 7.03 2.35
C GLN A 142 18.09 7.47 3.68
N PHE A 143 17.58 6.96 4.80
CA PHE A 143 18.03 7.31 6.15
C PHE A 143 19.51 6.96 6.38
N LEU A 144 19.96 5.81 5.86
CA LEU A 144 21.34 5.34 5.92
C LEU A 144 22.24 5.96 4.83
N GLY A 145 21.70 6.81 3.95
CA GLY A 145 22.47 7.44 2.87
C GLY A 145 22.93 6.50 1.75
N ALA A 146 22.46 5.25 1.73
CA ALA A 146 22.78 4.25 0.71
C ALA A 146 22.32 4.66 -0.71
N LEU A 147 21.28 5.50 -0.80
CA LEU A 147 20.80 6.09 -2.05
C LEU A 147 21.27 7.54 -2.24
N SER A 148 22.38 7.94 -1.60
CA SER A 148 22.94 9.29 -1.70
C SER A 148 23.25 9.70 -3.15
N TRP A 149 23.58 8.76 -4.03
CA TRP A 149 23.81 9.00 -5.45
C TRP A 149 22.54 9.43 -6.23
N LEU A 150 21.35 9.01 -5.78
CA LEU A 150 20.06 9.47 -6.30
C LEU A 150 19.64 10.83 -5.73
N THR A 151 20.41 11.41 -4.79
CA THR A 151 19.99 12.62 -4.09
C THR A 151 19.95 13.83 -5.01
N GLY A 152 18.75 14.36 -5.20
CA GLY A 152 18.46 15.49 -6.09
C GLY A 152 18.01 15.08 -7.49
N ILE A 153 17.91 13.78 -7.75
CA ILE A 153 17.30 13.22 -8.95
C ILE A 153 15.92 12.68 -8.60
N VAL A 154 15.75 11.99 -7.47
CA VAL A 154 14.46 11.38 -7.07
C VAL A 154 13.99 11.95 -5.74
N CYS A 155 12.68 12.20 -5.62
CA CYS A 155 12.03 12.55 -4.36
C CYS A 155 11.90 11.32 -3.46
N PRO A 156 12.45 11.39 -2.24
CA PRO A 156 12.41 10.27 -1.33
C PRO A 156 11.05 10.15 -0.62
N PRO A 157 10.76 8.99 0.00
CA PRO A 157 9.53 8.80 0.75
C PRO A 157 9.46 9.84 1.87
N ARG A 158 8.25 10.33 2.17
CA ARG A 158 8.02 11.26 3.29
C ARG A 158 7.37 10.56 4.47
N THR A 159 7.74 9.29 4.64
CA THR A 159 7.31 8.43 5.74
C THR A 159 8.49 7.85 6.50
N TRP A 160 8.30 7.63 7.81
CA TRP A 160 9.27 6.91 8.62
C TRP A 160 9.22 5.42 8.25
N PRO A 161 10.36 4.78 7.94
CA PRO A 161 10.35 3.38 7.55
C PRO A 161 9.84 2.49 8.68
N LEU A 162 8.99 1.50 8.34
CA LEU A 162 8.38 0.55 9.29
C LEU A 162 7.52 1.17 10.39
N PHE A 163 7.30 2.49 10.37
CA PHE A 163 6.45 3.15 11.35
C PHE A 163 4.97 2.82 11.08
N PRO A 164 4.17 2.40 12.09
CA PRO A 164 2.76 2.10 11.90
C PRO A 164 1.93 3.38 11.81
N TYR A 165 1.44 3.68 10.61
CA TYR A 165 0.53 4.81 10.38
C TYR A 165 -0.93 4.44 10.61
N PHE A 166 -1.28 3.17 10.44
CA PHE A 166 -2.61 2.63 10.74
C PHE A 166 -2.50 1.16 11.12
N ASN A 167 -3.29 0.75 12.11
CA ASN A 167 -3.48 -0.64 12.50
C ASN A 167 -4.95 -0.81 12.86
N SER A 168 -5.65 -1.69 12.14
CA SER A 168 -7.09 -1.87 12.33
C SER A 168 -7.47 -2.47 13.69
N GLY A 169 -6.54 -3.16 14.36
CA GLY A 169 -6.71 -3.62 15.73
C GLY A 169 -6.79 -2.48 16.75
N LEU A 170 -5.98 -1.44 16.59
CA LEU A 170 -6.03 -0.22 17.40
C LEU A 170 -7.27 0.63 17.11
N ASP A 171 -7.78 0.55 15.88
CA ASP A 171 -8.97 1.25 15.40
C ASP A 171 -10.25 0.38 15.48
N ALA A 172 -10.26 -0.66 16.31
CA ALA A 172 -11.30 -1.69 16.29
C ALA A 172 -12.74 -1.15 16.40
N LEU A 173 -12.97 -0.07 17.16
CA LEU A 173 -14.29 0.51 17.34
C LEU A 173 -14.92 0.98 16.03
N VAL A 174 -14.16 1.71 15.21
CA VAL A 174 -14.65 2.25 13.94
C VAL A 174 -14.45 1.24 12.83
N TRP A 175 -13.28 0.58 12.77
CA TRP A 175 -12.97 -0.42 11.74
C TRP A 175 -13.96 -1.58 11.69
N ARG A 176 -14.44 -2.05 12.85
CA ARG A 176 -15.45 -3.13 12.96
C ARG A 176 -16.89 -2.63 12.93
N ALA A 177 -17.10 -1.34 12.70
CA ALA A 177 -18.40 -0.69 12.71
C ALA A 177 -19.17 -0.83 14.04
N ILE A 178 -18.47 -0.94 15.18
CA ILE A 178 -19.08 -0.87 16.51
C ILE A 178 -19.59 0.56 16.75
N VAL A 179 -18.77 1.54 16.38
CA VAL A 179 -19.15 2.95 16.33
C VAL A 179 -19.30 3.37 14.86
N PRO A 180 -20.52 3.55 14.35
CA PRO A 180 -20.78 3.74 12.92
C PRO A 180 -20.57 5.19 12.44
N VAL A 181 -19.50 5.88 12.90
CA VAL A 181 -19.18 7.26 12.50
C VAL A 181 -18.96 7.41 10.99
N GLU A 182 -18.48 6.36 10.32
CA GLU A 182 -18.30 6.35 8.87
C GLU A 182 -19.63 6.42 8.09
N ASN A 183 -20.76 6.08 8.71
CA ASN A 183 -22.08 6.23 8.09
C ASN A 183 -22.56 7.68 8.07
N LEU A 184 -21.85 8.62 8.71
CA LEU A 184 -22.16 10.05 8.61
C LEU A 184 -21.77 10.63 7.24
N TYR A 185 -20.90 9.94 6.48
CA TYR A 185 -20.52 10.36 5.14
C TYR A 185 -21.62 9.99 4.12
N PRO A 186 -22.04 10.92 3.24
CA PRO A 186 -23.03 10.63 2.20
C PRO A 186 -22.67 9.43 1.32
N ALA A 187 -21.38 9.23 1.08
CA ALA A 187 -20.85 8.11 0.29
C ALA A 187 -21.12 6.73 0.90
N ALA A 188 -21.46 6.62 2.18
CA ALA A 188 -21.87 5.36 2.81
C ALA A 188 -23.29 4.93 2.38
N TRP A 189 -24.11 5.87 1.89
CA TRP A 189 -25.53 5.64 1.57
C TRP A 189 -25.87 5.77 0.09
N ILE A 190 -25.01 6.43 -0.70
CA ILE A 190 -25.23 6.66 -2.13
C ILE A 190 -24.33 5.71 -2.93
N PRO A 191 -24.88 4.61 -3.50
CA PRO A 191 -24.10 3.70 -4.33
C PRO A 191 -23.43 4.44 -5.49
N GLY A 192 -22.19 4.06 -5.81
CA GLY A 192 -21.45 4.65 -6.93
C GLY A 192 -20.73 5.97 -6.63
N LEU A 193 -21.04 6.68 -5.53
CA LEU A 193 -20.42 7.98 -5.24
C LEU A 193 -18.91 7.88 -4.96
N ARG A 194 -18.51 6.82 -4.26
CA ARG A 194 -17.11 6.51 -3.92
C ARG A 194 -16.87 5.03 -4.18
N GLU A 195 -16.88 4.65 -5.46
CA GLU A 195 -16.80 3.25 -5.88
C GLU A 195 -15.45 2.91 -6.52
N ILE A 196 -14.90 1.76 -6.13
CA ILE A 196 -13.78 1.14 -6.85
C ILE A 196 -14.35 0.35 -8.02
N GLY A 197 -14.05 0.82 -9.23
CA GLY A 197 -14.71 0.37 -10.45
C GLY A 197 -15.84 1.30 -10.92
N SER A 198 -16.60 0.85 -11.91
CA SER A 198 -17.70 1.58 -12.54
C SER A 198 -19.04 0.98 -12.14
N PHE A 199 -19.69 1.57 -11.12
CA PHE A 199 -21.05 1.22 -10.74
C PHE A 199 -22.05 1.57 -11.88
N PRO A 200 -23.09 0.75 -12.15
CA PRO A 200 -23.40 -0.55 -11.53
C PRO A 200 -22.75 -1.76 -12.23
N PHE A 201 -22.09 -1.56 -13.38
CA PHE A 201 -21.72 -2.65 -14.29
C PHE A 201 -20.46 -3.42 -13.90
N ASN A 202 -19.45 -2.74 -13.36
CA ASN A 202 -18.19 -3.34 -12.93
C ASN A 202 -17.74 -2.70 -11.62
N THR A 203 -18.30 -3.15 -10.49
CA THR A 203 -17.86 -2.70 -9.18
C THR A 203 -17.07 -3.78 -8.44
N TRP A 204 -15.94 -3.36 -7.86
CA TRP A 204 -15.21 -4.15 -6.89
C TRP A 204 -15.74 -3.93 -5.48
N GLY A 205 -16.27 -2.74 -5.19
CA GLY A 205 -16.91 -2.39 -3.94
C GLY A 205 -16.80 -0.91 -3.58
N PRO A 206 -17.60 -0.43 -2.62
CA PRO A 206 -17.59 0.96 -2.19
C PRO A 206 -16.43 1.24 -1.23
N VAL A 207 -15.88 2.46 -1.28
CA VAL A 207 -14.87 2.93 -0.31
C VAL A 207 -15.52 3.20 1.05
N TYR A 208 -16.72 3.76 1.08
CA TYR A 208 -17.43 4.05 2.34
C TYR A 208 -18.51 3.00 2.64
N PRO A 209 -18.80 2.72 3.92
CA PRO A 209 -18.03 3.14 5.10
C PRO A 209 -16.65 2.48 5.13
N ARG A 210 -15.60 3.20 5.56
CA ARG A 210 -14.20 2.69 5.54
C ARG A 210 -13.95 1.74 6.71
N THR A 211 -14.57 0.57 6.62
CA THR A 211 -14.53 -0.51 7.61
C THR A 211 -13.82 -1.74 7.03
N GLY A 212 -13.58 -2.75 7.87
CA GLY A 212 -13.07 -4.05 7.40
C GLY A 212 -14.08 -4.88 6.60
N ARG A 213 -15.36 -4.46 6.49
CA ARG A 213 -16.42 -5.25 5.84
C ARG A 213 -16.67 -4.82 4.40
N VAL A 214 -16.63 -5.75 3.46
CA VAL A 214 -16.94 -5.50 2.04
C VAL A 214 -17.79 -6.61 1.46
N THR A 215 -18.75 -6.24 0.60
CA THR A 215 -19.56 -7.21 -0.14
C THR A 215 -18.88 -7.49 -1.48
N GLN A 216 -18.00 -8.48 -1.51
CA GLN A 216 -17.25 -8.88 -2.70
C GLN A 216 -16.96 -10.38 -2.61
N GLN A 217 -17.28 -11.13 -3.66
CA GLN A 217 -17.06 -12.58 -3.72
C GLN A 217 -15.59 -12.93 -3.97
N ASP A 218 -14.92 -12.09 -4.74
CA ASP A 218 -13.53 -12.26 -5.14
C ASP A 218 -12.60 -11.71 -4.06
N ALA A 219 -11.94 -12.61 -3.32
CA ALA A 219 -11.08 -12.24 -2.18
C ALA A 219 -9.97 -11.23 -2.56
N PRO A 220 -9.21 -11.40 -3.66
CA PRO A 220 -8.30 -10.38 -4.16
C PRO A 220 -8.92 -8.99 -4.36
N LYS A 221 -10.12 -8.90 -4.96
CA LYS A 221 -10.81 -7.61 -5.17
C LYS A 221 -11.31 -7.03 -3.84
N ALA A 222 -11.80 -7.88 -2.94
CA ALA A 222 -12.20 -7.49 -1.58
C ALA A 222 -11.02 -6.87 -0.82
N ASN A 223 -9.85 -7.52 -0.88
CA ASN A 223 -8.66 -7.06 -0.20
C ASN A 223 -8.09 -5.78 -0.83
N ALA A 224 -8.18 -5.61 -2.15
CA ALA A 224 -7.85 -4.35 -2.82
C ALA A 224 -8.76 -3.20 -2.36
N VAL A 225 -10.06 -3.45 -2.17
CA VAL A 225 -11.00 -2.44 -1.64
C VAL A 225 -10.63 -2.03 -0.22
N ILE A 226 -10.29 -3.00 0.63
CA ILE A 226 -9.90 -2.74 2.03
C ILE A 226 -8.55 -2.02 2.10
N ALA A 227 -7.59 -2.37 1.23
CA ALA A 227 -6.32 -1.64 1.10
C ALA A 227 -6.56 -0.18 0.68
N GLN A 228 -7.47 0.06 -0.27
CA GLN A 228 -7.87 1.40 -0.69
C GLN A 228 -8.48 2.20 0.48
N ARG A 229 -9.29 1.57 1.33
CA ARG A 229 -9.89 2.22 2.50
C ARG A 229 -8.82 2.65 3.51
N ALA A 230 -7.91 1.74 3.86
CA ALA A 230 -6.79 2.05 4.75
C ALA A 230 -5.91 3.18 4.18
N GLY A 231 -5.61 3.13 2.87
CA GLY A 231 -4.91 4.19 2.15
C GLY A 231 -5.65 5.54 2.14
N ASP A 232 -6.97 5.53 1.97
CA ASP A 232 -7.80 6.75 1.99
C ASP A 232 -7.84 7.39 3.39
N ILE A 233 -7.88 6.58 4.46
CA ILE A 233 -7.80 7.06 5.85
C ILE A 233 -6.47 7.78 6.09
N VAL A 234 -5.35 7.10 5.86
CA VAL A 234 -4.02 7.65 6.20
C VAL A 234 -3.60 8.81 5.32
N THR A 235 -4.19 8.98 4.14
CA THR A 235 -3.86 10.11 3.24
C THR A 235 -4.72 11.35 3.47
N ARG A 236 -5.60 11.33 4.47
CA ARG A 236 -6.48 12.43 4.86
C ARG A 236 -6.20 12.88 6.28
N TRP A 237 -6.64 14.10 6.60
CA TRP A 237 -6.54 14.67 7.95
C TRP A 237 -7.90 14.62 8.65
N GLY A 238 -7.89 14.47 9.98
CA GLY A 238 -9.10 14.55 10.82
C GLY A 238 -10.15 13.49 10.49
N GLN A 239 -9.75 12.29 10.07
CA GLN A 239 -10.69 11.18 9.89
C GLN A 239 -11.08 10.59 11.25
N PRO A 240 -12.30 10.06 11.42
CA PRO A 240 -12.77 9.53 12.68
C PRO A 240 -12.21 8.12 12.91
N HIS A 241 -10.90 7.99 12.90
CA HIS A 241 -10.14 6.74 13.05
C HIS A 241 -8.92 6.98 13.94
N VAL A 242 -8.35 5.93 14.52
CA VAL A 242 -7.06 5.98 15.23
C VAL A 242 -5.93 5.75 14.23
N TYR A 243 -5.25 6.82 13.82
CA TYR A 243 -4.19 6.75 12.81
C TYR A 243 -3.24 7.96 12.87
N VAL A 244 -2.13 7.86 12.15
CA VAL A 244 -1.22 8.97 11.85
C VAL A 244 -1.33 9.31 10.36
N PRO A 245 -1.61 10.57 9.98
CA PRO A 245 -1.70 10.94 8.58
C PRO A 245 -0.33 10.92 7.88
N LEU A 246 -0.30 10.37 6.65
CA LEU A 246 0.84 10.46 5.74
C LEU A 246 1.10 11.93 5.40
N GLY A 247 2.36 12.36 5.51
CA GLY A 247 2.76 13.76 5.34
C GLY A 247 2.74 14.60 6.62
N ALA A 248 2.23 14.06 7.74
CA ALA A 248 2.38 14.69 9.07
C ALA A 248 3.82 14.63 9.59
N SER A 249 4.54 13.59 9.20
CA SER A 249 5.81 13.24 9.80
C SER A 249 6.89 13.18 8.73
N LEU A 250 7.74 14.21 8.67
CA LEU A 250 9.20 14.10 8.57
C LEU A 250 9.87 15.47 8.36
N PRO A 251 11.00 15.75 9.05
CA PRO A 251 11.89 16.86 8.71
C PRO A 251 12.44 16.69 7.29
N GLY A 252 12.61 17.80 6.59
CA GLY A 252 13.12 17.73 5.24
C GLY A 252 14.59 17.30 5.21
N PHE A 253 14.87 16.03 4.91
CA PHE A 253 16.20 15.39 4.79
C PHE A 253 17.09 15.99 3.67
N GLY A 254 17.41 17.29 3.75
CA GLY A 254 18.17 17.97 2.71
C GLY A 254 17.38 18.19 1.41
N PHE A 255 16.05 18.12 1.46
CA PHE A 255 15.16 18.49 0.36
C PHE A 255 14.15 19.55 0.80
N ARG A 256 13.51 20.19 -0.19
CA ARG A 256 12.30 20.99 -0.03
C ARG A 256 11.22 20.37 -0.89
N TRP A 257 10.11 20.03 -0.25
CA TRP A 257 8.94 19.48 -0.91
C TRP A 257 7.96 20.60 -1.28
N PHE A 258 7.19 20.37 -2.32
CA PHE A 258 6.15 21.27 -2.80
C PHE A 258 4.79 20.64 -2.53
N GLY A 259 4.22 21.01 -1.38
CA GLY A 259 2.94 20.47 -0.91
C GLY A 259 3.02 19.02 -0.43
N ASN A 260 1.89 18.55 0.09
CA ASN A 260 1.64 17.13 0.31
C ASN A 260 0.89 16.56 -0.90
N PRO A 261 1.07 15.27 -1.23
CA PRO A 261 0.25 14.64 -2.25
C PRO A 261 -1.24 14.74 -1.88
N PRO A 262 -2.15 14.93 -2.85
CA PRO A 262 -3.57 15.03 -2.57
C PRO A 262 -4.11 13.75 -1.91
N PRO A 263 -5.23 13.80 -1.16
CA PRO A 263 -5.86 12.60 -0.62
C PRO A 263 -6.03 11.51 -1.68
N LEU A 264 -5.79 10.26 -1.31
CA LEU A 264 -5.94 9.15 -2.23
C LEU A 264 -7.39 9.08 -2.74
N ARG A 265 -7.57 8.90 -4.05
CA ARG A 265 -8.86 8.66 -4.67
C ARG A 265 -8.80 7.41 -5.55
N GLU A 266 -9.80 6.57 -5.39
CA GLU A 266 -10.08 5.42 -6.24
C GLU A 266 -10.15 5.83 -7.71
N LYS A 267 -9.68 4.96 -8.60
CA LYS A 267 -9.63 5.17 -10.06
C LYS A 267 -8.78 6.34 -10.54
N ASP A 268 -8.20 7.15 -9.64
CA ASP A 268 -7.38 8.30 -9.98
C ASP A 268 -5.89 8.03 -9.69
N PRO A 269 -5.12 7.53 -10.68
CA PRO A 269 -3.71 7.23 -10.50
C PRO A 269 -2.87 8.49 -10.21
N SER A 270 -3.41 9.69 -10.44
CA SER A 270 -2.73 10.95 -10.15
C SER A 270 -2.62 11.26 -8.66
N THR A 271 -3.41 10.59 -7.82
CA THR A 271 -3.39 10.73 -6.36
C THR A 271 -2.61 9.61 -5.68
N GLY A 272 -2.49 8.45 -6.32
CA GLY A 272 -1.68 7.34 -5.87
C GLY A 272 -1.88 6.11 -6.74
N LYS A 273 -0.88 5.23 -6.73
CA LYS A 273 -0.90 3.97 -7.49
C LYS A 273 -0.59 2.80 -6.57
N TRP A 274 -1.09 1.64 -6.92
CA TRP A 274 -0.92 0.40 -6.18
C TRP A 274 -0.04 -0.57 -6.95
N GLN A 275 0.79 -1.31 -6.22
CA GLN A 275 1.54 -2.45 -6.72
C GLN A 275 1.34 -3.62 -5.77
N MET A 276 0.84 -4.76 -6.24
CA MET A 276 0.76 -5.97 -5.43
C MET A 276 2.16 -6.54 -5.22
N LEU A 277 2.50 -6.89 -3.98
CA LEU A 277 3.75 -7.54 -3.60
C LEU A 277 3.54 -9.02 -3.30
N ALA A 278 2.40 -9.36 -2.70
CA ALA A 278 1.98 -10.72 -2.39
C ALA A 278 0.45 -10.86 -2.55
N PRO A 279 -0.05 -12.05 -2.95
CA PRO A 279 0.69 -13.29 -3.19
C PRO A 279 1.45 -13.32 -4.52
N ARG A 280 1.00 -12.52 -5.51
CA ARG A 280 1.66 -12.34 -6.80
C ARG A 280 2.23 -10.93 -6.91
N THR A 281 3.49 -10.81 -7.27
CA THR A 281 4.11 -9.50 -7.46
C THR A 281 3.73 -8.92 -8.82
N ASP A 282 3.23 -7.68 -8.80
CA ASP A 282 3.04 -6.87 -10.00
C ASP A 282 4.33 -6.10 -10.32
N GLY A 283 4.75 -6.13 -11.59
CA GLY A 283 5.84 -5.30 -12.11
C GLY A 283 5.41 -3.89 -12.51
N THR A 284 4.10 -3.59 -12.43
CA THR A 284 3.49 -2.33 -12.84
C THR A 284 2.61 -1.75 -11.75
N CYS A 285 2.42 -0.43 -11.77
CA CYS A 285 1.55 0.27 -10.82
C CYS A 285 0.27 0.80 -11.49
N TYR A 286 -0.86 0.71 -10.81
CA TYR A 286 -2.17 1.11 -11.34
C TYR A 286 -3.13 1.53 -10.23
N ALA A 287 -4.26 2.14 -10.60
CA ALA A 287 -5.37 2.35 -9.68
C ALA A 287 -6.31 1.13 -9.69
N PHE A 288 -6.85 0.75 -8.53
CA PHE A 288 -7.84 -0.33 -8.44
C PHE A 288 -9.14 0.00 -9.17
N GLY A 289 -9.89 -1.03 -9.56
CA GLY A 289 -11.18 -0.89 -10.26
C GLY A 289 -11.09 -1.00 -11.77
N LEU A 290 -10.09 -1.71 -12.30
CA LEU A 290 -10.02 -2.03 -13.73
C LEU A 290 -11.28 -2.78 -14.17
N ASN A 291 -11.73 -2.50 -15.40
CA ASN A 291 -12.84 -3.23 -16.00
C ASN A 291 -12.34 -4.51 -16.67
N ASP A 292 -12.65 -5.62 -16.01
CA ASP A 292 -12.30 -6.97 -16.42
C ASP A 292 -13.53 -7.82 -16.76
N SER A 293 -14.74 -7.24 -16.79
CA SER A 293 -15.99 -7.99 -16.99
C SER A 293 -16.12 -8.63 -18.37
N LEU A 294 -15.39 -8.13 -19.36
CA LEU A 294 -15.38 -8.67 -20.73
C LEU A 294 -14.09 -9.46 -21.05
N LEU A 295 -13.18 -9.59 -20.07
CA LEU A 295 -11.95 -10.33 -20.26
C LEU A 295 -12.18 -11.82 -19.95
N PRO A 296 -11.57 -12.75 -20.73
CA PRO A 296 -11.67 -14.18 -20.46
C PRO A 296 -11.09 -14.61 -19.10
N LEU A 297 -10.17 -13.81 -18.55
CA LEU A 297 -9.60 -13.96 -17.22
C LEU A 297 -9.75 -12.63 -16.49
N GLY A 298 -10.36 -12.66 -15.30
CA GLY A 298 -10.51 -11.49 -14.44
C GLY A 298 -9.16 -11.01 -13.88
N TRP A 299 -9.14 -9.84 -13.26
CA TRP A 299 -7.97 -9.27 -12.62
C TRP A 299 -7.42 -10.20 -11.52
N SER A 300 -8.30 -10.86 -10.78
CA SER A 300 -7.98 -11.85 -9.74
C SER A 300 -7.44 -13.16 -10.31
N ASP A 301 -7.86 -13.51 -11.53
CA ASP A 301 -7.47 -14.72 -12.22
C ASP A 301 -6.10 -14.53 -12.88
N GLY A 302 -5.22 -15.53 -12.74
CA GLY A 302 -3.87 -15.43 -13.30
C GLY A 302 -3.21 -16.78 -13.43
N PHE A 303 -2.60 -17.02 -14.59
CA PHE A 303 -1.64 -18.10 -14.82
C PHE A 303 -0.22 -17.49 -14.81
N PRO A 304 0.81 -18.15 -14.24
CA PRO A 304 0.77 -19.48 -13.62
C PRO A 304 0.20 -19.46 -12.19
N THR A 305 0.06 -18.28 -11.56
CA THR A 305 -0.52 -18.12 -10.23
C THR A 305 -1.50 -16.94 -10.22
N GLY A 306 -2.69 -17.19 -9.68
CA GLY A 306 -3.71 -16.15 -9.50
C GLY A 306 -3.27 -15.12 -8.47
N ARG A 307 -4.12 -14.12 -8.23
CA ARG A 307 -3.92 -13.17 -7.13
C ARG A 307 -4.48 -13.69 -5.80
N THR A 308 -4.99 -14.91 -5.76
CA THR A 308 -5.58 -15.51 -4.55
C THR A 308 -4.50 -16.12 -3.68
N ASP A 309 -4.48 -15.71 -2.42
CA ASP A 309 -3.63 -16.29 -1.39
C ASP A 309 -4.41 -17.33 -0.59
N ILE A 310 -3.77 -18.42 -0.19
CA ILE A 310 -4.41 -19.47 0.63
C ILE A 310 -4.64 -19.01 2.07
N GLY A 311 -3.72 -18.20 2.62
CA GLY A 311 -3.93 -17.51 3.89
C GLY A 311 -4.98 -16.40 3.78
N GLY A 312 -5.29 -15.96 2.55
CA GLY A 312 -6.17 -14.84 2.24
C GLY A 312 -5.51 -13.49 2.48
N ASP A 313 -4.18 -13.44 2.56
CA ASP A 313 -3.45 -12.24 2.88
C ASP A 313 -2.87 -11.58 1.62
N HIS A 314 -2.89 -10.25 1.59
CA HIS A 314 -2.34 -9.47 0.49
C HIS A 314 -1.48 -8.34 1.00
N VAL A 315 -0.41 -8.05 0.27
CA VAL A 315 0.52 -6.97 0.58
C VAL A 315 0.65 -6.09 -0.64
N TYR A 316 0.51 -4.77 -0.45
CA TYR A 316 0.56 -3.79 -1.53
C TYR A 316 1.51 -2.64 -1.18
N ASN A 317 2.20 -2.10 -2.18
CA ASN A 317 2.82 -0.79 -2.08
C ASN A 317 1.82 0.29 -2.48
N LEU A 318 1.80 1.37 -1.69
CA LEU A 318 1.15 2.63 -2.04
C LEU A 318 2.20 3.62 -2.54
N TRP A 319 2.15 3.90 -3.84
CA TRP A 319 3.00 4.88 -4.52
C TRP A 319 2.32 6.24 -4.54
N ARG A 320 3.01 7.27 -4.05
CA ARG A 320 2.47 8.63 -3.89
C ARG A 320 3.28 9.67 -4.66
N PRO A 321 2.63 10.63 -5.34
CA PRO A 321 3.33 11.62 -6.15
C PRO A 321 3.91 12.74 -5.30
N TYR A 322 5.22 12.89 -5.31
CA TYR A 322 5.93 13.97 -4.64
C TYR A 322 6.61 14.88 -5.64
N SER A 323 6.66 16.18 -5.32
CA SER A 323 7.47 17.18 -6.02
C SER A 323 8.46 17.78 -5.04
N CYS A 324 9.75 17.79 -5.37
CA CYS A 324 10.81 18.22 -4.46
C CYS A 324 12.04 18.78 -5.17
N CYS A 325 12.87 19.49 -4.41
CA CYS A 325 14.18 19.99 -4.80
C CYS A 325 15.23 19.65 -3.75
N LYS A 326 16.46 19.33 -4.18
CA LYS A 326 17.60 19.20 -3.26
C LYS A 326 17.96 20.56 -2.66
N ARG A 327 18.04 20.64 -1.33
CA ARG A 327 18.38 21.86 -0.61
C ARG A 327 19.84 22.21 -0.84
N ARG A 328 20.11 23.41 -1.35
CA ARG A 328 21.47 23.95 -1.60
C ARG A 328 21.77 25.27 -0.89
N GLY A 329 20.93 25.67 0.06
CA GLY A 329 21.08 26.91 0.82
C GLY A 329 19.74 27.39 1.36
N TRP A 330 19.60 28.70 1.51
CA TRP A 330 18.34 29.37 1.84
C TRP A 330 17.45 29.42 0.61
N PHE A 331 16.18 29.04 0.74
CA PHE A 331 15.27 29.03 -0.40
C PHE A 331 14.87 30.47 -0.78
N ILE A 332 15.04 30.84 -2.06
CA ILE A 332 14.65 32.17 -2.56
C ILE A 332 13.38 32.08 -3.40
N GLY A 333 13.26 31.05 -4.24
CA GLY A 333 12.15 30.94 -5.18
C GLY A 333 12.19 29.66 -6.02
N SER A 334 11.11 29.41 -6.74
CA SER A 334 11.00 28.29 -7.69
C SER A 334 10.24 28.73 -8.93
N VAL A 335 10.66 28.21 -10.07
CA VAL A 335 10.02 28.44 -11.37
C VAL A 335 9.51 27.08 -11.86
N PRO A 336 8.22 26.95 -12.26
CA PRO A 336 7.70 25.73 -12.89
C PRO A 336 8.39 25.43 -14.22
#